data_AF-A0A5C4R4I5-F1
#
_entry.id   AF-A0A5C4R4I5-F1
#
_cell.length_a   1.000
_cell.length_b   1.000
_cell.length_c   1.000
_cell.angle_alpha   90.00
_cell.angle_beta   90.00
_cell.angle_gamma   90.00
#
_symmetry.space_group_name_H-M   'P 1'
#
loop_
_entity.id
_entity.type
_entity.pdbx_description
1 polymer ?
#
loop_
_entity_poly.entity_id
_entity_poly.type
_entity_poly.pdbx_seq_one_letter_code
_entity_poly.pdbx_strand_id
1 'polypeptide(L)'
;MNKSPVDGTRCVATHRAAPGSNDMGIQGSKIVSVDDDTTGSLNEREQAHPIKRVLDQGSREVVGWLYKWNTGHVAIMWKGERCDNVIYE
;
A
#
# COMPACT_ATOMS: atom_id res chain seq x y z
N MET A 1 35.35 31.28 -27.16
CA MET A 1 34.40 30.37 -26.49
C MET A 1 34.97 30.04 -25.12
N ASN A 2 34.48 30.69 -24.07
CA ASN A 2 35.12 30.62 -22.76
C ASN A 2 33.99 30.37 -21.76
N LYS A 3 33.89 29.12 -21.30
CA LYS A 3 32.87 28.63 -20.37
C LYS A 3 33.15 29.16 -18.97
N SER A 4 32.12 29.67 -18.30
CA SER A 4 32.13 30.02 -16.88
C SER A 4 32.23 28.76 -16.00
N PRO A 5 32.98 28.81 -14.89
CA PRO A 5 32.79 27.89 -13.77
C PRO A 5 32.21 28.59 -12.54
N VAL A 6 31.19 27.92 -12.01
CA VAL A 6 30.50 27.98 -10.72
C VAL A 6 31.17 28.77 -9.56
N ASP A 7 30.49 29.82 -9.10
CA ASP A 7 30.82 30.54 -7.86
C ASP A 7 30.11 29.89 -6.67
N GLY A 8 30.89 29.24 -5.80
CA GLY A 8 30.45 28.73 -4.50
C GLY A 8 30.22 29.87 -3.53
N THR A 9 28.98 30.37 -3.44
CA THR A 9 28.61 31.40 -2.47
C THR A 9 28.29 30.78 -1.12
N ARG A 10 29.18 31.09 -0.19
CA ARG A 10 29.17 30.88 1.26
C ARG A 10 27.89 31.46 1.89
N CYS A 11 27.05 30.62 2.49
CA CYS A 11 25.89 31.06 3.26
C CYS A 11 26.37 31.69 4.60
N VAL A 12 26.23 33.00 4.76
CA VAL A 12 26.31 33.66 6.08
C VAL A 12 24.94 34.23 6.37
N ALA A 13 24.13 33.47 7.11
CA ALA A 13 22.79 33.85 7.48
C ALA A 13 22.84 34.46 8.90
N THR A 14 23.03 35.77 8.98
CA THR A 14 22.76 36.53 10.21
C THR A 14 21.26 36.69 10.34
N HIS A 15 20.64 35.97 11.27
CA HIS A 15 19.26 36.23 11.70
C HIS A 15 19.31 36.76 13.12
N ARG A 16 19.05 38.07 13.25
CA ARG A 16 18.76 38.73 14.53
C ARG A 16 17.59 38.00 15.20
N ALA A 17 17.76 37.65 16.48
CA ALA A 17 16.67 37.19 17.32
C ALA A 17 15.69 38.34 17.57
N ALA A 18 14.42 38.15 17.17
CA ALA A 18 13.30 38.96 17.63
C ALA A 18 12.54 38.16 18.72
N PRO A 19 12.25 38.74 19.89
CA PRO A 19 11.39 38.10 20.88
C PRO A 19 9.92 38.42 20.59
N GLY A 20 9.07 37.41 20.68
CA GLY A 20 7.63 37.59 20.82
C GLY A 20 6.81 37.04 19.67
N SER A 21 6.19 35.87 19.89
CA SER A 21 4.83 35.58 19.44
C SER A 21 4.31 34.27 20.05
N ASN A 22 3.48 34.44 21.07
CA ASN A 22 2.22 33.75 21.36
C ASN A 22 2.21 32.21 21.25
N ASP A 23 2.17 31.58 22.41
CA ASP A 23 1.75 30.20 22.65
C ASP A 23 0.34 29.98 22.07
N MET A 24 0.23 29.24 20.95
CA MET A 24 -1.04 28.72 20.44
C MET A 24 -1.22 27.28 20.93
N GLY A 25 -1.49 27.13 22.23
CA GLY A 25 -2.13 25.94 22.77
C GLY A 25 -3.62 25.94 22.45
N ILE A 26 -4.03 25.34 21.32
CA ILE A 26 -5.38 24.77 21.18
C ILE A 26 -5.20 23.28 20.93
N GLN A 27 -4.95 22.58 22.03
CA GLN A 27 -5.14 21.15 22.13
C GLN A 27 -6.65 20.93 22.31
N GLY A 28 -7.27 20.20 21.38
CA GLY A 28 -8.64 19.71 21.55
C GLY A 28 -9.68 20.27 20.58
N SER A 29 -9.49 20.00 19.29
CA SER A 29 -10.64 19.97 18.38
C SER A 29 -11.43 18.70 18.64
N LYS A 30 -12.51 18.88 19.40
CA LYS A 30 -13.70 18.04 19.56
C LYS A 30 -14.13 17.40 18.22
N ILE A 31 -14.36 16.10 18.23
CA ILE A 31 -15.49 15.51 17.51
C ILE A 31 -16.26 14.63 18.49
N VAL A 32 -17.46 15.12 18.79
CA VAL A 32 -18.56 14.41 19.44
C VAL A 32 -19.36 13.77 18.32
N SER A 33 -19.65 12.46 18.43
CA SER A 33 -20.93 11.88 18.02
C SER A 33 -21.18 10.63 18.87
N VAL A 34 -22.13 10.76 19.76
CA VAL A 34 -22.79 9.69 20.53
C VAL A 34 -23.90 9.09 19.65
N ASP A 35 -23.94 7.76 19.62
CA ASP A 35 -25.07 6.87 19.35
C ASP A 35 -26.00 7.18 18.15
N ASP A 36 -25.77 6.51 17.01
CA ASP A 36 -26.86 6.06 16.12
C ASP A 36 -26.47 4.75 15.43
N ASP A 37 -27.44 3.85 15.37
CA ASP A 37 -27.41 2.47 14.88
C ASP A 37 -26.81 2.33 13.47
N THR A 38 -25.51 2.07 13.36
CA THR A 38 -24.91 1.56 12.12
C THR A 38 -23.73 0.69 12.48
N THR A 39 -23.99 -0.62 12.56
CA THR A 39 -22.96 -1.66 12.38
C THR A 39 -22.47 -1.54 10.93
N GLY A 40 -21.70 -0.49 10.63
CA GLY A 40 -21.02 -0.30 9.37
C GLY A 40 -19.85 -1.27 9.38
N SER A 41 -19.95 -2.30 8.55
CA SER A 41 -18.99 -3.38 8.42
C SER A 41 -17.56 -2.92 8.68
N LEU A 42 -16.95 -3.50 9.71
CA LEU A 42 -15.51 -3.52 9.93
C LEU A 42 -14.82 -3.63 8.57
N ASN A 43 -13.84 -2.77 8.28
CA ASN A 43 -13.00 -2.86 7.09
C ASN A 43 -12.43 -4.29 6.96
N GLU A 44 -13.13 -5.17 6.26
CA GLU A 44 -12.71 -6.54 6.02
C GLU A 44 -11.55 -6.47 5.04
N ARG A 45 -10.33 -6.50 5.57
CA ARG A 45 -9.10 -6.54 4.77
C ARG A 45 -9.26 -7.58 3.66
N GLU A 46 -8.94 -7.23 2.43
CA GLU A 46 -8.97 -8.18 1.32
C GLU A 46 -8.12 -9.42 1.66
N GLN A 47 -8.79 -10.57 1.78
CA GLN A 47 -8.16 -11.85 2.10
C GLN A 47 -8.31 -12.78 0.89
N ALA A 48 -7.21 -13.43 0.53
CA ALA A 48 -7.19 -14.47 -0.48
C ALA A 48 -6.97 -15.83 0.18
N HIS A 49 -7.82 -16.81 -0.14
CA HIS A 49 -7.68 -18.18 0.33
C HIS A 49 -7.41 -19.12 -0.85
N PRO A 50 -6.43 -20.03 -0.72
CA PRO A 50 -6.18 -21.03 -1.75
C PRO A 50 -7.34 -22.03 -1.76
N ILE A 51 -7.92 -22.26 -2.94
CA ILE A 51 -9.06 -23.17 -3.11
C ILE A 51 -8.72 -24.42 -3.89
N LYS A 52 -7.76 -24.34 -4.84
CA LYS A 52 -7.33 -25.47 -5.68
C LYS A 52 -5.87 -25.37 -6.04
N ARG A 53 -5.24 -26.51 -6.30
CA ARG A 53 -3.91 -26.56 -6.94
C ARG A 53 -4.08 -26.48 -8.45
N VAL A 54 -3.13 -25.85 -9.11
CA VAL A 54 -3.01 -25.80 -10.56
C VAL A 54 -1.82 -26.67 -10.94
N LEU A 55 -2.08 -27.74 -11.67
CA LEU A 55 -1.08 -28.72 -12.08
C LEU A 55 -0.82 -28.60 -13.58
N ASP A 56 0.41 -28.79 -14.02
CA ASP A 56 0.70 -29.02 -15.42
C ASP A 56 0.04 -30.32 -15.89
N GLN A 57 -0.63 -30.30 -17.04
CA GLN A 57 -1.34 -31.48 -17.54
C GLN A 57 -0.38 -32.64 -17.89
N GLY A 58 0.81 -32.32 -18.41
CA GLY A 58 1.78 -33.31 -18.88
C GLY A 58 2.55 -33.96 -17.74
N SER A 59 3.20 -33.16 -16.90
CA SER A 59 4.05 -33.62 -15.80
C SER A 59 3.29 -33.87 -14.49
N ARG A 60 2.05 -33.35 -14.36
CA ARG A 60 1.27 -33.35 -13.11
C ARG A 60 1.98 -32.64 -11.95
N GLU A 61 2.94 -31.77 -12.25
CA GLU A 61 3.60 -30.94 -11.24
C GLU A 61 2.75 -29.74 -10.88
N VAL A 62 2.84 -29.28 -9.64
CA VAL A 62 2.13 -28.06 -9.19
C VAL A 62 2.82 -26.83 -9.79
N VAL A 63 2.12 -26.16 -10.70
CA VAL A 63 2.56 -24.93 -11.39
C VAL A 63 1.91 -23.67 -10.81
N GLY A 64 0.90 -23.81 -9.94
CA GLY A 64 0.29 -22.68 -9.25
C GLY A 64 -0.83 -23.08 -8.31
N TRP A 65 -1.53 -22.07 -7.81
CA TRP A 65 -2.71 -22.23 -6.94
C TRP A 65 -3.79 -21.25 -7.35
N LEU A 66 -5.03 -21.73 -7.34
CA LEU A 66 -6.21 -20.90 -7.54
C LEU A 66 -6.63 -20.31 -6.20
N TYR A 67 -6.72 -18.99 -6.13
CA TYR A 67 -7.16 -18.27 -4.95
C TYR A 67 -8.53 -17.65 -5.17
N LYS A 68 -9.37 -17.70 -4.13
CA LYS A 68 -10.62 -16.94 -4.06
C LYS A 68 -10.45 -15.84 -3.03
N TRP A 69 -10.72 -14.62 -3.46
CA TRP A 69 -10.78 -13.45 -2.62
C TRP A 69 -12.16 -13.36 -1.94
N ASN A 70 -12.21 -12.81 -0.73
CA ASN A 70 -13.48 -12.51 -0.05
C ASN A 70 -14.38 -11.56 -0.86
N THR A 71 -13.78 -10.75 -1.74
CA THR A 71 -14.48 -9.90 -2.72
C THR A 71 -15.17 -10.69 -3.85
N GLY A 72 -15.02 -12.02 -3.89
CA GLY A 72 -15.59 -12.90 -4.92
C GLY A 72 -14.70 -13.07 -6.15
N HIS A 73 -13.61 -12.30 -6.25
CA HIS A 73 -12.63 -12.45 -7.32
C HIS A 73 -11.87 -13.77 -7.21
N VAL A 74 -11.55 -14.37 -8.36
CA VAL A 74 -10.77 -15.60 -8.43
C VAL A 74 -9.57 -15.36 -9.34
N ALA A 75 -8.37 -15.72 -8.86
CA ALA A 75 -7.12 -15.53 -9.59
C ALA A 75 -6.16 -16.70 -9.36
N ILE A 76 -5.36 -17.00 -10.38
CA ILE A 76 -4.29 -17.99 -10.28
C ILE A 76 -3.00 -17.28 -9.88
N MET A 77 -2.34 -17.78 -8.84
CA MET A 77 -0.96 -17.42 -8.52
C MET A 77 -0.04 -18.52 -9.02
N TRP A 78 0.76 -18.18 -10.03
CA TRP A 78 1.73 -19.08 -10.64
C TRP A 78 2.97 -19.20 -9.76
N LYS A 79 3.49 -20.42 -9.62
CA LYS A 79 4.75 -20.70 -8.93
C LYS A 79 5.97 -20.23 -9.74
N GLY A 80 5.84 -20.21 -11.06
CA GLY A 80 6.87 -19.79 -12.00
C GLY A 80 6.25 -19.14 -13.23
N GLU A 81 6.65 -19.60 -14.41
CA GLU A 81 6.04 -19.15 -15.66
C GLU A 81 4.57 -19.55 -15.74
N ARG A 82 3.80 -18.78 -16.51
CA ARG A 82 2.42 -19.11 -16.80
C ARG A 82 2.38 -20.37 -17.66
N CYS A 83 1.60 -21.37 -17.25
CA CYS A 83 1.35 -22.56 -18.04
C CYS A 83 -0.03 -22.46 -18.71
N ASP A 84 -0.11 -22.81 -19.99
CA ASP A 84 -1.37 -22.76 -20.73
C ASP A 84 -2.19 -24.06 -20.60
N ASN A 85 -1.53 -25.19 -20.37
CA ASN A 85 -2.18 -26.50 -20.33
C ASN A 85 -2.23 -27.06 -18.90
N VAL A 86 -3.26 -26.65 -18.15
CA VAL A 86 -3.34 -26.90 -16.70
C VAL A 86 -4.60 -27.64 -16.27
N ILE A 87 -4.47 -28.38 -15.16
CA ILE A 87 -5.56 -29.09 -14.48
C ILE A 87 -5.76 -28.46 -13.10
N TYR A 88 -7.02 -28.25 -12.73
CA TYR A 88 -7.40 -27.75 -11.41
C TYR A 88 -7.85 -28.90 -10.52
N GLU A 89 -7.13 -29.12 -9.43
CA GLU A 89 -7.43 -30.14 -8.42
C GLU A 89 -7.80 -29.49 -7.08
#